data_AF-A0A6V8KJF0-F1
#
_entry.id   AF-A0A6V8KJF0-F1
#
_cell.length_a   1.000
_cell.length_b   1.000
_cell.length_c   1.000
_cell.angle_alpha   90.00
_cell.angle_beta   90.00
_cell.angle_gamma   90.00
#
_symmetry.space_group_name_H-M   'P 1'
#
loop_
_entity.id
_entity.type
_entity.pdbx_description
1 polymer ?
#
loop_
_entity_poly.entity_id
_entity_poly.type
_entity_poly.pdbx_seq_one_letter_code
_entity_poly.pdbx_strand_id
1 'polypeptide(L)'
;MPARIDPLACAPPIPPERPEIVVKVDAGGHSRDLFSVRLMYGVGGSSRYGGEVRMAYDASREAFVYRLPAVTRDKVGGEARSISLSAVIEAGSSYLGLLEPPTTAYISFASYCLTTPDAPRP
;
A
#
# COMPACT_ATOMS: atom_id res chain seq x y z
N MET A 1 11.66 12.55 3.02
CA MET A 1 12.18 11.19 2.78
C MET A 1 11.01 10.22 2.91
N PRO A 2 10.78 9.29 1.97
CA PRO A 2 9.69 8.33 2.10
C PRO A 2 9.90 7.42 3.31
N ALA A 3 8.84 7.16 4.07
CA ALA A 3 8.87 6.23 5.19
C ALA A 3 9.04 4.79 4.66
N ARG A 4 10.06 4.08 5.12
CA ARG A 4 10.22 2.64 4.90
C ARG A 4 9.52 1.92 6.04
N ILE A 5 8.48 1.16 5.74
CA ILE A 5 7.84 0.25 6.69
C ILE A 5 8.32 -1.16 6.29
N ASP A 6 8.85 -1.91 7.26
CA ASP A 6 9.33 -3.28 7.10
C ASP A 6 8.31 -4.26 7.73
N PRO A 7 7.38 -4.84 6.96
CA PRO A 7 6.35 -5.71 7.51
C PRO A 7 6.76 -7.18 7.75
N LEU A 8 7.90 -7.66 7.23
CA LEU A 8 8.13 -9.10 7.06
C LEU A 8 9.33 -9.62 7.86
N ALA A 9 9.21 -9.67 9.18
CA ALA A 9 10.22 -10.21 10.10
C ALA A 9 10.20 -11.77 10.23
N CYS A 10 10.34 -12.49 9.10
CA CYS A 10 10.47 -13.97 8.96
C CYS A 10 9.19 -14.84 9.04
N ALA A 11 9.17 -15.85 8.15
CA ALA A 11 8.09 -16.77 7.75
C ALA A 11 6.83 -16.05 7.24
N PRO A 12 6.40 -16.23 5.98
CA PRO A 12 5.14 -15.63 5.53
C PRO A 12 4.05 -16.11 6.50
N PRO A 13 3.36 -15.19 7.21
CA PRO A 13 2.38 -15.60 8.19
C PRO A 13 1.35 -16.48 7.48
N ILE A 14 0.96 -17.57 8.14
CA ILE A 14 -0.23 -18.33 7.77
C ILE A 14 -1.29 -17.82 8.75
N PRO A 15 -2.23 -16.94 8.31
CA PRO A 15 -2.58 -16.56 6.94
C PRO A 15 -1.75 -15.41 6.34
N PRO A 16 -1.66 -15.32 4.98
CA PRO A 16 -0.76 -14.40 4.28
C PRO A 16 -0.99 -12.94 4.67
N GLU A 17 0.11 -12.21 4.82
CA GLU A 17 0.06 -10.83 5.24
C GLU A 17 -0.71 -9.97 4.23
N ARG A 18 -1.58 -9.12 4.75
CA ARG A 18 -2.37 -8.15 3.98
C ARG A 18 -2.08 -6.77 4.54
N PRO A 19 -0.97 -6.14 4.11
CA PRO A 19 -0.58 -4.84 4.62
C PRO A 19 -1.73 -3.85 4.47
N GLU A 20 -1.98 -3.10 5.53
CA GLU A 20 -2.99 -2.06 5.54
C GLU A 20 -2.32 -0.71 5.30
N ILE A 21 -2.83 0.01 4.31
CA ILE A 21 -2.37 1.35 3.95
C ILE A 21 -3.34 2.34 4.56
N VAL A 22 -2.79 3.29 5.31
CA VAL A 22 -3.54 4.36 5.97
C VAL A 22 -3.01 5.68 5.42
N VAL A 23 -3.90 6.46 4.79
CA VAL A 23 -3.60 7.80 4.31
C VAL A 23 -4.42 8.78 5.13
N LYS A 24 -3.73 9.66 5.85
CA LYS A 24 -4.34 10.77 6.55
C LYS A 24 -4.27 12.01 5.68
N VAL A 25 -5.42 12.67 5.54
CA VAL A 25 -5.52 13.95 4.84
C VAL A 25 -5.67 15.02 5.90
N ASP A 26 -4.73 15.97 5.94
CA ASP A 26 -4.92 17.19 6.69
C ASP A 26 -5.87 18.08 5.88
N ALA A 27 -7.14 18.10 6.29
CA ALA A 27 -8.18 18.82 5.59
C ALA A 27 -8.23 20.31 5.95
N GLY A 28 -7.40 20.82 6.87
CA GLY A 28 -7.37 22.25 7.24
C GLY A 28 -8.73 22.83 7.67
N GLY A 29 -9.61 22.00 8.25
CA GLY A 29 -10.98 22.38 8.64
C GLY A 29 -12.06 22.12 7.57
N HIS A 30 -11.70 21.67 6.37
CA HIS A 30 -12.64 21.21 5.37
C HIS A 30 -13.22 19.82 5.71
N SER A 31 -14.41 19.55 5.20
CA SER A 31 -15.05 18.24 5.36
C SER A 31 -14.34 17.18 4.52
N ARG A 32 -14.15 15.99 5.09
CA ARG A 32 -13.30 14.93 4.49
C ARG A 32 -13.95 14.24 3.28
N ASP A 33 -15.26 14.34 3.15
CA ASP A 33 -16.05 13.86 2.01
C ASP A 33 -15.75 14.63 0.70
N LEU A 34 -15.16 15.83 0.80
CA LEU A 34 -14.68 16.58 -0.37
C LEU A 34 -13.43 15.97 -1.02
N PHE A 35 -12.77 15.03 -0.34
CA PHE A 35 -11.54 14.41 -0.82
C PHE A 35 -11.80 12.98 -1.29
N SER A 36 -11.20 12.62 -2.42
CA SER A 36 -11.03 11.23 -2.83
C SER A 36 -9.56 10.89 -2.86
N VAL A 37 -9.20 9.77 -2.24
CA VAL A 37 -7.82 9.27 -2.28
C VAL A 37 -7.75 8.08 -3.22
N ARG A 38 -6.85 8.15 -4.21
CA ARG A 38 -6.51 7.03 -5.08
C ARG A 38 -5.15 6.47 -4.67
N LEU A 39 -5.09 5.16 -4.46
CA LEU A 39 -3.86 4.43 -4.18
C LEU A 39 -3.48 3.61 -5.42
N MET A 40 -2.33 3.94 -5.99
CA MET A 40 -1.65 3.11 -6.97
C MET A 40 -0.63 2.26 -6.24
N TYR A 41 -0.65 0.95 -6.48
CA TYR A 41 0.34 0.04 -5.93
C TYR A 41 0.83 -0.94 -6.98
N GLY A 42 2.06 -1.41 -6.85
CA GLY A 42 2.57 -2.44 -7.75
C GLY A 42 3.99 -2.86 -7.45
N VAL A 43 4.36 -4.01 -8.00
CA VAL A 43 5.73 -4.49 -7.99
C VAL A 43 6.35 -4.25 -9.36
N GLY A 44 7.47 -3.54 -9.39
CA GLY A 44 8.24 -3.34 -10.63
C GLY A 44 8.65 -4.69 -11.21
N GLY A 45 8.29 -4.94 -12.47
CA GLY A 45 8.59 -6.21 -13.15
C GLY A 45 7.56 -7.33 -12.94
N SER A 46 6.46 -7.10 -12.20
CA SER A 46 5.32 -8.03 -12.13
C SER A 46 4.02 -7.35 -12.58
N SER A 47 3.35 -7.92 -13.58
CA SER A 47 1.99 -7.52 -13.96
C SER A 47 0.90 -8.17 -13.12
N ARG A 48 1.26 -9.07 -12.20
CA ARG A 48 0.31 -9.90 -11.42
C ARG A 48 0.01 -9.33 -10.03
N TYR A 49 0.80 -8.37 -9.56
CA TYR A 49 0.60 -7.72 -8.27
C TYR A 49 0.69 -6.21 -8.42
N GLY A 50 -0.47 -5.59 -8.62
CA GLY A 50 -0.61 -4.15 -8.70
C GLY A 50 -2.03 -3.75 -9.08
N GLY A 51 -2.32 -2.47 -8.94
CA GLY A 51 -3.60 -1.88 -9.30
C GLY A 51 -3.73 -0.44 -8.84
N GLU A 52 -4.83 0.17 -9.26
CA GLU A 52 -5.28 1.48 -8.81
C GLU A 52 -6.62 1.30 -8.12
N VAL A 53 -6.75 1.83 -6.91
CA VAL A 53 -7.97 1.71 -6.11
C VAL A 53 -8.34 3.05 -5.49
N ARG A 54 -9.64 3.35 -5.45
CA ARG A 54 -10.16 4.43 -4.62
C ARG A 54 -10.26 3.92 -3.19
N MET A 55 -9.55 4.59 -2.28
CA MET A 55 -9.54 4.23 -0.86
C MET A 55 -10.87 4.62 -0.20
N ALA A 56 -11.32 3.80 0.75
CA ALA A 56 -12.50 4.09 1.55
C ALA A 56 -12.13 4.96 2.75
N TYR A 57 -12.96 5.94 3.09
CA TYR A 57 -12.79 6.73 4.31
C TYR A 57 -13.34 5.96 5.51
N ASP A 58 -12.52 5.78 6.54
CA ASP A 58 -12.88 5.24 7.83
C ASP A 58 -13.00 6.38 8.84
N ALA A 59 -14.23 6.73 9.19
CA ALA A 59 -14.53 7.82 10.12
C ALA A 59 -14.01 7.56 11.54
N SER A 60 -13.90 6.30 11.98
CA SER A 60 -13.42 5.95 13.32
C SER A 60 -11.91 6.21 13.49
N ARG A 61 -11.17 6.17 12.38
CA ARG A 61 -9.72 6.39 12.32
C ARG A 61 -9.34 7.72 11.69
N GLU A 62 -10.35 8.50 11.28
CA GLU A 62 -10.22 9.73 10.51
C GLU A 62 -9.23 9.62 9.34
N ALA A 63 -9.27 8.50 8.60
CA ALA A 63 -8.29 8.21 7.57
C ALA A 63 -8.88 7.42 6.39
N PHE A 64 -8.24 7.53 5.23
CA PHE A 64 -8.50 6.65 4.10
C PHE A 64 -7.72 5.36 4.27
N VAL A 65 -8.41 4.23 4.23
CA VAL A 65 -7.83 2.91 4.51
C VAL A 65 -8.03 1.99 3.32
N TYR A 66 -6.98 1.25 2.98
CA TYR A 66 -7.07 0.17 2.02
C TYR A 66 -6.19 -1.00 2.45
N ARG A 67 -6.73 -2.21 2.36
CA ARG A 67 -5.99 -3.43 2.64
C ARG A 67 -5.51 -4.04 1.34
N LEU A 68 -4.20 -4.15 1.18
CA LEU A 68 -3.62 -4.74 -0.02
C LEU A 68 -4.06 -6.20 -0.18
N PRO A 69 -4.12 -6.72 -1.42
CA PRO A 69 -4.22 -8.15 -1.64
C PRO A 69 -3.10 -8.91 -0.92
N ALA A 70 -3.32 -10.20 -0.66
CA ALA A 70 -2.31 -11.05 -0.06
C ALA A 70 -0.99 -11.01 -0.86
N VAL A 71 0.09 -10.61 -0.19
CA VAL A 71 1.45 -10.58 -0.74
C VAL A 71 1.97 -12.02 -0.74
N THR A 72 2.12 -12.60 -1.92
CA THR A 72 2.57 -13.99 -2.08
C THR A 72 3.56 -14.07 -3.23
N ARG A 73 4.54 -14.97 -3.12
CA ARG A 73 5.61 -15.15 -4.13
C ARG A 73 5.05 -15.33 -5.54
N ASP A 74 3.97 -16.10 -5.71
CA ASP A 74 3.36 -16.36 -7.02
C ASP A 74 2.78 -15.10 -7.68
N LYS A 75 2.38 -14.10 -6.88
CA LYS A 75 1.85 -12.84 -7.37
C LYS A 75 2.93 -11.79 -7.55
N VAL A 76 3.83 -11.64 -6.59
CA VAL A 76 4.87 -10.59 -6.65
C VAL A 76 6.05 -10.99 -7.54
N GLY A 77 6.32 -12.29 -7.69
CA GLY A 77 7.49 -12.83 -8.38
C GLY A 77 8.65 -13.08 -7.41
N GLY A 78 9.46 -14.11 -7.69
CA GLY A 78 10.57 -14.53 -6.81
C GLY A 78 11.70 -13.51 -6.67
N GLU A 79 11.84 -12.59 -7.62
CA GLU A 79 12.87 -11.55 -7.63
C GLU A 79 12.38 -10.20 -7.09
N ALA A 80 11.10 -10.11 -6.69
CA ALA A 80 10.54 -8.88 -6.20
C ALA A 80 11.18 -8.47 -4.87
N ARG A 81 11.54 -7.19 -4.73
CA ARG A 81 12.18 -6.65 -3.52
C ARG A 81 11.34 -5.61 -2.78
N SER A 82 10.34 -5.05 -3.44
CA SER A 82 9.42 -4.08 -2.82
C SER A 82 8.12 -3.97 -3.59
N ILE A 83 7.09 -3.45 -2.89
CA ILE A 83 5.87 -2.89 -3.47
C ILE A 83 6.04 -1.37 -3.46
N SER A 84 5.90 -0.74 -4.61
CA SER A 84 5.78 0.71 -4.73
C SER A 84 4.34 1.10 -4.44
N LEU A 85 4.15 2.15 -3.65
CA LEU A 85 2.86 2.74 -3.31
C LEU A 85 2.89 4.23 -3.68
N SER A 86 1.83 4.72 -4.32
CA SER A 86 1.62 6.15 -4.57
C SER A 86 0.18 6.50 -4.25
N ALA A 87 -0.01 7.40 -3.29
CA ALA A 87 -1.31 7.92 -2.92
C ALA A 87 -1.49 9.33 -3.50
N VAL A 88 -2.56 9.52 -4.26
CA VAL A 88 -2.95 10.81 -4.83
C VAL A 88 -4.22 11.26 -4.13
N ILE A 89 -4.19 12.48 -3.59
CA ILE A 89 -5.36 13.14 -3.04
C ILE A 89 -5.96 14.00 -4.14
N GLU A 90 -7.22 13.77 -4.41
CA GLU A 90 -8.04 14.59 -5.29
C GLU A 90 -9.08 15.29 -4.44
N ALA A 91 -9.37 16.55 -4.75
CA ALA A 91 -10.45 17.28 -4.10
C ALA A 91 -11.54 17.63 -5.11
N GLY A 92 -12.78 17.66 -4.62
CA GLY A 92 -13.92 18.14 -5.37
C GLY A 92 -13.78 19.62 -5.74
N SER A 93 -14.58 20.07 -6.70
CA SER A 93 -14.55 21.43 -7.25
C SER A 93 -14.78 22.54 -6.22
N SER A 94 -15.28 22.21 -5.03
CA SER A 94 -15.51 23.14 -3.92
C SER A 94 -14.28 23.37 -3.02
N TYR A 95 -13.18 22.66 -3.23
CA TYR A 95 -11.95 22.84 -2.47
C TYR A 95 -11.12 24.00 -3.05
N LEU A 96 -10.80 24.97 -2.20
CA LEU A 96 -10.08 26.20 -2.57
C LEU A 96 -8.62 26.21 -2.11
N GLY A 97 -8.13 25.11 -1.52
CA GLY A 97 -6.75 24.97 -1.07
C GLY A 97 -5.82 24.43 -2.15
N LEU A 98 -4.51 24.47 -1.88
CA LEU A 98 -3.53 23.73 -2.68
C LEU A 98 -3.59 22.26 -2.30
N LEU A 99 -3.60 21.39 -3.31
CA LEU A 99 -3.42 19.96 -3.12
C LEU A 99 -1.93 19.65 -2.98
N GLU A 100 -1.60 18.82 -2.00
CA GLU A 100 -0.25 18.28 -1.88
C GLU A 100 0.08 17.39 -3.08
N PRO A 101 1.34 17.33 -3.51
CA PRO A 101 1.77 16.39 -4.53
C PRO A 101 1.53 14.94 -4.05
N PRO A 102 1.45 13.97 -4.99
CA PRO A 102 1.31 12.56 -4.64
C PRO A 102 2.35 12.12 -3.61
N THR A 103 1.89 11.42 -2.58
CA THR A 103 2.77 10.83 -1.58
C THR A 103 3.19 9.44 -2.04
N THR A 104 4.50 9.24 -2.22
CA THR A 104 5.07 7.95 -2.61
C THR A 104 5.72 7.27 -1.41
N ALA A 105 5.45 5.98 -1.25
CA ALA A 105 6.02 5.13 -0.22
C ALA A 105 6.43 3.77 -0.80
N TYR A 106 7.21 3.02 -0.04
CA TYR A 106 7.64 1.68 -0.44
C TYR A 106 7.47 0.72 0.74
N ILE A 107 6.92 -0.45 0.45
CA ILE A 107 6.98 -1.61 1.34
C ILE A 107 8.12 -2.48 0.84
N SER A 108 9.20 -2.59 1.62
CA SER A 108 10.28 -3.51 1.30
C SER A 108 9.90 -4.93 1.69
N PHE A 109 10.31 -5.91 0.88
CA PHE A 109 10.35 -7.29 1.33
C PHE A 109 11.72 -7.55 1.94
N ALA A 110 11.77 -8.26 3.07
CA ALA A 110 12.99 -8.95 3.44
C ALA A 110 13.29 -10.01 2.37
N SER A 111 14.47 -9.98 1.75
CA SER A 111 14.87 -10.83 0.61
C SER A 111 14.72 -12.34 0.86
N TYR A 112 14.71 -12.73 2.13
CA TYR A 112 14.60 -14.12 2.61
C TYR A 112 13.15 -14.54 2.96
N CYS A 113 12.15 -13.66 2.84
CA CYS A 113 10.75 -13.96 3.17
C CYS A 113 9.92 -14.46 1.97
N LEU A 114 10.45 -14.35 0.76
CA LEU A 114 9.84 -14.90 -0.46
C LEU A 114 10.44 -16.25 -0.86
N THR A 115 11.36 -16.81 -0.06
CA THR A 115 11.88 -18.17 -0.26
C THR A 115 10.89 -19.19 0.32
N THR A 116 10.60 -20.20 -0.48
CA THR A 116 9.62 -21.28 -0.31
C THR A 116 9.71 -22.00 1.05
N PRO A 117 8.58 -22.45 1.65
CA PRO A 117 8.59 -23.71 2.38
C PRO A 117 8.64 -24.86 1.36
N ASP A 118 9.32 -25.95 1.73
CA ASP A 118 9.57 -27.19 0.99
C ASP A 118 10.66 -27.20 -0.09
N ALA A 119 11.88 -27.44 0.36
CA ALA A 119 12.66 -28.54 -0.21
C ALA A 119 12.56 -29.72 0.77
N PRO A 120 12.28 -30.97 0.32
CA PRO A 120 12.29 -32.11 1.22
C PRO A 120 13.70 -32.27 1.79
N ARG A 121 13.80 -32.36 3.12
CA ARG A 121 15.05 -32.75 3.79
C ARG A 121 15.41 -34.19 3.36
N PRO A 122 16.66 -34.47 3.00
CA PRO A 122 17.14 -35.84 2.85
C PRO A 122 17.11 -36.59 4.19
#